data_AF-A0A6J4S4V0-F1
#
_entry.id   AF-A0A6J4S4V0-F1
#
_cell.length_a   1.000
_cell.length_b   1.000
_cell.length_c   1.000
_cell.angle_alpha   90.00
_cell.angle_beta   90.00
_cell.angle_gamma   90.00
#
_symmetry.space_group_name_H-M   'P 1'
#
loop_
_entity.id
_entity.type
_entity.pdbx_description
1 polymer ?
#
loop_
_entity_poly.entity_id
_entity_poly.type
_entity_poly.pdbx_seq_one_letter_code
_entity_poly.pdbx_strand_id
1 'polypeptide(L)'
;MRKFLQRILSARISRIADKYSSRPDKARILKALTELYSKISGGNEKKGLLIELVPGAHRFIIFSDQHKGAKDGSDDFAFSEKNYLHALEYYNQNNFHLISLGDSEELWENTLATVKKCNIESFKKEGLFLQRNAFTKVFGNHDLDWDNSPLAGIELQNIYGQKVPIYE
;
A
#
# COMPACT_ATOMS: atom_id res chain seq x y z
N MET A 1 -0.31 31.95 17.77
CA MET A 1 0.67 31.17 18.58
C MET A 1 1.26 29.96 17.87
N ARG A 2 0.46 29.05 17.26
CA ARG A 2 0.96 27.82 16.60
C ARG A 2 2.12 28.05 15.61
N LYS A 3 1.96 28.98 14.65
CA LYS A 3 3.01 29.30 13.65
C LYS A 3 4.30 29.88 14.26
N PHE A 4 4.18 30.61 15.36
CA PHE A 4 5.32 31.19 16.08
C PHE A 4 6.14 30.11 16.81
N LEU A 5 5.44 29.21 17.51
CA LEU A 5 6.08 28.08 18.19
C LEU A 5 6.75 27.11 17.20
N GLN A 6 6.10 26.78 16.08
CA GLN A 6 6.71 25.97 15.03
C GLN A 6 8.02 26.59 14.52
N ARG A 7 8.02 27.89 14.21
CA ARG A 7 9.21 28.58 13.71
C ARG A 7 10.40 28.54 14.69
N ILE A 8 10.15 28.55 16.00
CA ILE A 8 11.21 28.54 17.02
C ILE A 8 11.65 27.12 17.39
N LEU A 9 10.72 26.16 17.44
CA LEU A 9 10.97 24.83 18.00
C LEU A 9 11.31 23.78 16.95
N SER A 10 10.83 23.89 15.70
CA SER A 10 11.00 22.85 14.67
C SER A 10 12.46 22.45 14.48
N ALA A 11 13.39 23.41 14.37
CA ALA A 11 14.81 23.09 14.14
C ALA A 11 15.50 22.36 15.31
N ARG A 12 15.00 22.51 16.55
CA ARG A 12 15.52 21.76 17.71
C ARG A 12 14.87 20.39 17.81
N ILE A 13 13.56 20.32 17.58
CA ILE A 13 12.81 19.07 17.60
C ILE A 13 13.33 18.12 16.51
N SER A 14 13.52 18.60 15.27
CA SER A 14 14.08 17.79 14.18
C SER A 14 15.46 17.24 14.53
N ARG A 15 16.36 18.05 15.09
CA ARG A 15 17.70 17.58 15.51
C ARG A 15 17.66 16.50 16.58
N ILE A 16 16.71 16.59 17.51
CA ILE A 16 16.51 15.54 18.53
C ILE A 16 15.96 14.29 17.85
N ALA A 17 14.95 14.42 17.00
CA ALA A 17 14.38 13.31 16.24
C ALA A 17 15.47 12.59 15.41
N ASP A 18 16.29 13.31 14.66
CA ASP A 18 17.38 12.76 13.84
C ASP A 18 18.48 12.05 14.67
N LYS A 19 18.63 12.45 15.93
CA LYS A 19 19.59 11.81 16.86
C LYS A 19 19.09 10.44 17.31
N TYR A 20 17.79 10.30 17.51
CA TYR A 20 17.15 9.09 18.02
C TYR A 20 16.46 8.26 16.92
N SER A 21 16.39 8.78 15.69
CA SER A 21 15.85 8.07 14.54
C SER A 21 16.65 6.80 14.30
N SER A 22 15.95 5.73 13.96
CA SER A 22 16.58 4.48 13.53
C SER A 22 17.56 4.75 12.38
N ARG A 23 18.77 4.23 12.50
CA ARG A 23 19.76 4.24 11.41
C ARG A 23 19.80 2.82 10.83
N PRO A 24 19.13 2.58 9.70
CA PRO A 24 19.12 1.26 9.09
C PRO A 24 20.55 0.78 8.81
N ASP A 25 20.88 -0.41 9.30
CA ASP A 25 22.14 -1.06 8.97
C ASP A 25 22.05 -1.63 7.55
N LYS A 26 22.76 -0.98 6.61
CA LYS A 26 22.78 -1.36 5.20
C LYS A 26 23.19 -2.82 4.99
N ALA A 27 24.19 -3.31 5.72
CA ALA A 27 24.67 -4.68 5.56
C ALA A 27 23.61 -5.68 6.03
N ARG A 28 22.96 -5.39 7.17
CA ARG A 28 21.84 -6.20 7.67
C ARG A 28 20.66 -6.23 6.68
N ILE A 29 20.30 -5.08 6.10
CA ILE A 29 19.20 -5.00 5.13
C ILE A 29 19.51 -5.82 3.88
N LEU A 30 20.70 -5.62 3.28
CA LEU A 30 21.08 -6.35 2.07
C LEU A 30 21.14 -7.87 2.33
N LYS A 31 21.61 -8.28 3.51
CA LYS A 31 21.58 -9.68 3.92
C LYS A 31 20.14 -10.22 3.99
N ALA A 32 19.24 -9.50 4.66
CA ALA A 32 17.84 -9.90 4.77
C ALA A 32 17.15 -9.99 3.40
N LEU A 33 17.36 -9.01 2.53
CA LEU A 33 16.83 -9.01 1.16
C LEU A 33 17.39 -10.18 0.32
N THR A 34 18.68 -10.50 0.48
CA THR A 34 19.32 -11.63 -0.22
C THR A 34 18.76 -12.98 0.25
N GLU A 35 18.54 -13.12 1.56
CA GLU A 35 17.92 -14.32 2.15
C GLU A 35 16.47 -14.47 1.69
N LEU A 36 15.71 -13.37 1.64
CA LEU A 36 14.34 -13.36 1.14
C LEU A 36 14.29 -13.76 -0.34
N TYR A 37 15.12 -13.13 -1.17
CA TYR A 37 15.23 -13.46 -2.59
C TYR A 37 15.58 -14.93 -2.82
N SER A 38 16.58 -15.45 -2.08
CA SER A 38 16.99 -16.87 -2.18
C SER A 38 15.86 -17.83 -1.80
N LYS A 39 15.04 -17.48 -0.80
CA LYS A 39 13.89 -18.30 -0.39
C LYS A 39 12.79 -18.31 -1.45
N ILE A 40 12.44 -17.14 -1.99
CA ILE A 40 11.40 -17.00 -3.02
C ILE A 40 11.84 -17.73 -4.30
N SER A 41 13.06 -17.47 -4.77
CA SER A 41 13.62 -18.12 -5.97
C SER A 41 13.83 -19.63 -5.80
N GLY A 42 14.00 -20.11 -4.56
CA GLY A 42 14.01 -21.53 -4.21
C GLY A 42 12.62 -22.19 -4.16
N GLY A 43 11.55 -21.48 -4.54
CA GLY A 43 10.19 -22.01 -4.61
C GLY A 43 9.36 -21.86 -3.33
N ASN A 44 9.80 -21.06 -2.36
CA ASN A 44 9.03 -20.82 -1.14
C ASN A 44 7.97 -19.73 -1.35
N GLU A 45 6.81 -20.11 -1.89
CA GLU A 45 5.69 -19.21 -2.16
C GLU A 45 5.11 -18.53 -0.90
N LYS A 46 5.35 -19.09 0.29
CA LYS A 46 4.95 -18.46 1.57
C LYS A 46 5.79 -17.24 1.92
N LYS A 47 6.89 -16.99 1.20
CA LYS A 47 7.79 -15.86 1.42
C LYS A 47 7.71 -14.78 0.37
N GLY A 48 6.85 -14.95 -0.63
CA GLY A 48 6.61 -13.97 -1.67
C GLY A 48 6.28 -14.62 -3.00
N LEU A 49 5.74 -13.81 -3.90
CA LEU A 49 5.39 -14.21 -5.25
C LEU A 49 6.58 -14.06 -6.20
N LEU A 50 6.72 -15.03 -7.11
CA LEU A 50 7.54 -14.88 -8.29
C LEU A 50 6.63 -14.58 -9.49
N ILE A 51 6.74 -13.36 -10.03
CA ILE A 51 5.96 -12.94 -11.20
C ILE A 51 6.88 -12.98 -12.42
N GLU A 52 6.56 -13.85 -13.38
CA GLU A 52 7.30 -13.93 -14.63
C GLU A 52 6.97 -12.73 -15.54
N LEU A 53 8.03 -12.10 -16.07
CA LEU A 53 7.93 -10.91 -16.90
C LEU A 53 8.37 -11.24 -18.32
N VAL A 54 7.48 -11.00 -19.28
CA VAL A 54 7.81 -10.99 -20.70
C VAL A 54 7.98 -9.54 -21.14
N PRO A 55 9.22 -9.09 -21.44
CA PRO A 55 9.47 -7.72 -21.89
C PRO A 55 8.60 -7.34 -23.09
N GLY A 56 7.99 -6.16 -23.03
CA GLY A 56 7.12 -5.63 -24.09
C GLY A 56 5.68 -6.18 -24.09
N ALA A 57 5.44 -7.35 -23.52
CA ALA A 57 4.09 -7.91 -23.37
C ALA A 57 3.44 -7.52 -22.04
N HIS A 58 4.20 -7.58 -20.94
CA HIS A 58 3.67 -7.26 -19.61
C HIS A 58 4.01 -5.83 -19.20
N ARG A 59 3.05 -5.16 -18.55
CA ARG A 59 3.19 -3.80 -18.03
C ARG A 59 2.67 -3.76 -16.61
N PHE A 60 3.44 -3.17 -15.70
CA PHE A 60 3.11 -3.11 -14.28
C PHE A 60 3.09 -1.67 -13.81
N ILE A 61 2.24 -1.40 -12.84
CA ILE A 61 2.36 -0.25 -11.97
C ILE A 61 2.49 -0.75 -10.54
N ILE A 62 3.25 -0.02 -9.74
CA ILE A 62 3.44 -0.33 -8.33
C ILE A 62 3.12 0.96 -7.56
N PHE A 63 2.15 0.86 -6.65
CA PHE A 63 1.86 1.92 -5.69
C PHE A 63 1.99 1.37 -4.28
N SER A 64 2.47 2.21 -3.37
CA SER A 64 2.73 1.92 -1.97
C SER A 64 2.42 3.17 -1.15
N ASP A 65 2.14 3.00 0.14
CA ASP A 65 2.05 4.09 1.12
C ASP A 65 1.02 5.16 0.69
N GLN A 66 -0.09 4.74 0.09
CA GLN A 66 -1.16 5.67 -0.20
C GLN A 66 -1.85 6.13 1.09
N HIS A 67 -1.97 5.27 2.11
CA HIS A 67 -2.66 5.61 3.37
C HIS A 67 -4.07 6.19 3.15
N LYS A 68 -4.90 5.50 2.35
CA LYS A 68 -6.29 5.92 2.11
C LYS A 68 -7.05 5.91 3.45
N GLY A 69 -7.36 7.10 3.97
CA GLY A 69 -7.93 7.29 5.30
C GLY A 69 -9.38 7.76 5.29
N ALA A 70 -9.75 8.58 6.28
CA ALA A 70 -11.09 9.10 6.46
C ALA A 70 -11.43 10.35 5.62
N LYS A 71 -10.51 10.84 4.77
CA LYS A 71 -10.61 12.12 4.04
C LYS A 71 -10.85 13.33 4.93
N ASP A 72 -10.24 13.31 6.11
CA ASP A 72 -10.22 14.44 7.02
C ASP A 72 -8.89 15.21 6.90
N GLY A 73 -8.60 16.11 7.86
CA GLY A 73 -7.40 16.94 7.83
C GLY A 73 -6.08 16.18 8.08
N SER A 74 -6.14 14.89 8.41
CA SER A 74 -4.99 13.99 8.59
C SER A 74 -4.74 13.09 7.37
N ASP A 75 -5.68 13.04 6.43
CA ASP A 75 -5.60 12.19 5.25
C ASP A 75 -4.95 12.95 4.08
N ASP A 76 -3.64 12.76 3.92
CA ASP A 76 -2.87 13.35 2.82
C ASP A 76 -3.26 12.76 1.45
N PHE A 77 -3.75 11.51 1.41
CA PHE A 77 -4.22 10.88 0.17
C PHE A 77 -5.45 11.56 -0.40
N ALA A 78 -6.31 12.11 0.44
CA ALA A 78 -7.51 12.82 0.00
C ALA A 78 -7.22 13.90 -1.05
N PHE A 79 -6.06 14.57 -0.96
CA PHE A 79 -5.62 15.56 -1.94
C PHE A 79 -5.12 14.95 -3.26
N SER A 80 -4.62 13.73 -3.21
CA SER A 80 -4.04 13.00 -4.35
C SER A 80 -5.02 12.06 -5.04
N GLU A 81 -6.16 11.74 -4.40
CA GLU A 81 -7.12 10.74 -4.88
C GLU A 81 -7.54 11.00 -6.33
N LYS A 82 -7.83 12.25 -6.70
CA LYS A 82 -8.23 12.57 -8.08
C LYS A 82 -7.18 12.14 -9.11
N ASN A 83 -5.91 12.39 -8.83
CA ASN A 83 -4.81 11.99 -9.72
C ASN A 83 -4.67 10.46 -9.74
N TYR A 84 -4.80 9.83 -8.58
CA TYR A 84 -4.79 8.38 -8.45
C TYR A 84 -5.89 7.71 -9.29
N LEU A 85 -7.13 8.20 -9.21
CA LEU A 85 -8.27 7.66 -9.98
C LEU A 85 -8.05 7.81 -11.49
N HIS A 86 -7.55 8.97 -11.95
CA HIS A 86 -7.23 9.17 -13.37
C HIS A 86 -6.08 8.27 -13.84
N ALA A 87 -5.07 8.06 -12.99
CA ALA A 87 -3.98 7.14 -13.29
C ALA A 87 -4.47 5.70 -13.41
N LEU A 88 -5.29 5.23 -12.45
CA LEU A 88 -5.88 3.89 -12.51
C LEU A 88 -6.73 3.68 -13.77
N GLU A 89 -7.52 4.67 -14.17
CA GLU A 89 -8.28 4.59 -15.41
C GLU A 89 -7.37 4.38 -16.62
N TYR A 90 -6.34 5.23 -16.78
CA TYR A 90 -5.37 5.12 -17.86
C TYR A 90 -4.68 3.76 -17.86
N TYR A 91 -4.21 3.30 -16.71
CA TYR A 91 -3.48 2.04 -16.59
C TYR A 91 -4.37 0.84 -16.87
N ASN A 92 -5.62 0.85 -16.44
CA ASN A 92 -6.56 -0.22 -16.73
C ASN A 92 -6.87 -0.28 -18.23
N GLN A 93 -7.13 0.87 -18.88
CA GLN A 93 -7.35 0.95 -20.33
C GLN A 93 -6.15 0.46 -21.15
N ASN A 94 -4.94 0.65 -20.62
CA ASN A 94 -3.69 0.24 -21.27
C ASN A 94 -3.18 -1.14 -20.80
N ASN A 95 -4.05 -1.95 -20.22
CA ASN A 95 -3.76 -3.33 -19.82
C ASN A 95 -2.59 -3.50 -18.84
N PHE A 96 -2.38 -2.55 -17.92
CA PHE A 96 -1.39 -2.72 -16.87
C PHE A 96 -1.89 -3.68 -15.78
N HIS A 97 -0.94 -4.29 -15.08
CA HIS A 97 -1.14 -5.01 -13.83
C HIS A 97 -0.84 -4.08 -12.65
N LEU A 98 -1.79 -3.95 -11.74
CA LEU A 98 -1.69 -3.13 -10.53
C LEU A 98 -1.07 -3.96 -9.41
N ILE A 99 0.02 -3.48 -8.84
CA ILE A 99 0.58 -3.97 -7.58
C ILE A 99 0.35 -2.90 -6.51
N SER A 100 -0.49 -3.21 -5.52
CA SER A 100 -0.66 -2.46 -4.28
C SER A 100 0.30 -3.05 -3.26
N LEU A 101 1.41 -2.35 -3.01
CA LEU A 101 2.57 -2.82 -2.24
C LEU A 101 2.46 -2.46 -0.75
N GLY A 102 1.30 -2.72 -0.14
CA GLY A 102 1.08 -2.42 1.28
C GLY A 102 0.78 -0.95 1.55
N ASP A 103 0.42 -0.69 2.81
CA ASP A 103 0.09 0.63 3.37
C ASP A 103 -0.85 1.43 2.48
N SER A 104 -1.76 0.70 1.82
CA SER A 104 -2.69 1.28 0.86
C SER A 104 -3.90 1.86 1.57
N GLU A 105 -4.32 1.29 2.69
CA GLU A 105 -5.38 1.79 3.55
C GLU A 105 -4.82 2.17 4.92
N GLU A 106 -5.26 3.29 5.51
CA GLU A 106 -4.81 3.74 6.84
C GLU A 106 -5.69 3.14 7.93
N LEU A 107 -5.55 1.83 8.17
CA LEU A 107 -6.39 1.09 9.12
C LEU A 107 -5.89 1.19 10.57
N TRP A 108 -4.68 1.69 10.79
CA TRP A 108 -4.16 1.91 12.13
C TRP A 108 -4.88 3.10 12.81
N GLU A 109 -5.10 4.18 12.06
CA GLU A 109 -5.76 5.39 12.59
C GLU A 109 -7.28 5.40 12.36
N ASN A 110 -7.80 4.60 11.43
CA ASN A 110 -9.21 4.64 11.01
C ASN A 110 -9.89 3.28 11.05
N THR A 111 -11.21 3.28 11.33
CA THR A 111 -11.99 2.05 11.17
C THR A 111 -12.15 1.68 9.70
N LEU A 112 -12.16 0.38 9.40
CA LEU A 112 -12.41 -0.12 8.05
C LEU A 112 -13.73 0.40 7.46
N ALA A 113 -14.79 0.53 8.26
CA ALA A 113 -16.07 1.08 7.81
C ALA A 113 -15.94 2.52 7.30
N THR A 114 -15.15 3.35 7.98
CA THR A 114 -14.85 4.72 7.56
C THR A 114 -14.03 4.73 6.27
N VAL A 115 -12.94 3.97 6.21
CA VAL A 115 -12.07 3.89 5.01
C VAL A 115 -12.87 3.42 3.80
N LYS A 116 -13.68 2.36 3.95
CA LYS A 116 -14.58 1.84 2.90
C LYS A 116 -15.53 2.91 2.40
N LYS A 117 -16.21 3.62 3.31
CA LYS A 117 -17.18 4.65 2.96
C LYS A 117 -16.54 5.82 2.23
N CYS A 118 -15.35 6.25 2.66
CA CYS A 118 -14.68 7.40 2.07
C CYS A 118 -14.05 7.08 0.72
N ASN A 119 -13.54 5.86 0.50
CA ASN A 119 -12.71 5.51 -0.66
C ASN A 119 -13.40 4.59 -1.69
N ILE A 120 -14.73 4.65 -1.77
CA ILE A 120 -15.55 3.81 -2.67
C ILE A 120 -15.05 3.86 -4.12
N GLU A 121 -14.75 5.04 -4.64
CA GLU A 121 -14.32 5.19 -6.04
C GLU A 121 -12.94 4.59 -6.29
N SER A 122 -12.02 4.70 -5.30
CA SER A 122 -10.70 4.05 -5.36
C SER A 122 -10.86 2.54 -5.44
N PHE A 123 -11.63 1.94 -4.52
CA PHE A 123 -11.89 0.49 -4.53
C PHE A 123 -12.56 0.01 -5.82
N LYS A 124 -13.51 0.79 -6.37
CA LYS A 124 -14.14 0.48 -7.66
C LYS A 124 -13.12 0.43 -8.79
N LYS A 125 -12.22 1.41 -8.88
CA LYS A 125 -11.19 1.45 -9.94
C LYS A 125 -10.17 0.33 -9.79
N GLU A 126 -9.71 0.06 -8.57
CA GLU A 126 -8.85 -1.09 -8.25
C GLU A 126 -9.54 -2.42 -8.62
N GLY A 127 -10.84 -2.55 -8.36
CA GLY A 127 -11.64 -3.73 -8.69
C GLY A 127 -11.70 -4.06 -10.19
N LEU A 128 -11.56 -3.06 -11.08
CA LEU A 128 -11.49 -3.30 -12.53
C LEU A 128 -10.24 -4.10 -12.92
N PHE A 129 -9.11 -3.88 -12.22
CA PHE A 129 -7.90 -4.67 -12.41
C PHE A 129 -8.12 -6.10 -11.93
N LEU A 130 -8.79 -6.28 -10.79
CA LEU A 130 -9.07 -7.60 -10.24
C LEU A 130 -9.96 -8.42 -11.17
N GLN A 131 -10.99 -7.83 -11.78
CA GLN A 131 -11.87 -8.50 -12.75
C GLN A 131 -11.11 -9.04 -13.98
N ARG A 132 -9.98 -8.43 -14.32
CA ARG A 132 -9.08 -8.86 -15.40
C ARG A 132 -7.97 -9.80 -14.93
N ASN A 133 -7.97 -10.23 -13.67
CA ASN A 133 -6.86 -10.96 -13.04
C ASN A 133 -5.53 -10.19 -13.11
N ALA A 134 -5.59 -8.86 -13.03
CA ALA A 134 -4.44 -7.95 -13.19
C ALA A 134 -4.18 -7.13 -11.91
N PHE A 135 -4.51 -7.69 -10.74
CA PHE A 135 -4.35 -7.03 -9.44
C PHE A 135 -3.62 -7.94 -8.45
N THR A 136 -2.53 -7.43 -7.86
CA THR A 136 -1.83 -8.04 -6.73
C THR A 136 -1.89 -7.07 -5.55
N LYS A 137 -2.36 -7.55 -4.41
CA LYS A 137 -2.40 -6.78 -3.16
C LYS A 137 -1.48 -7.42 -2.13
N VAL A 138 -0.54 -6.64 -1.65
CA VAL A 138 0.33 -6.94 -0.51
C VAL A 138 -0.15 -6.05 0.65
N PHE A 139 -0.08 -6.53 1.88
CA PHE A 139 -0.31 -5.69 3.06
C PHE A 139 1.02 -5.17 3.61
N GLY A 140 1.00 -4.00 4.22
CA GLY A 140 2.09 -3.39 4.97
C GLY A 140 1.72 -3.25 6.45
N ASN A 141 2.46 -2.41 7.17
CA ASN A 141 2.26 -2.26 8.61
C ASN A 141 1.06 -1.38 9.01
N HIS A 142 0.55 -0.52 8.12
CA HIS A 142 -0.63 0.33 8.37
C HIS A 142 -1.97 -0.35 8.03
N ASP A 143 -1.92 -1.46 7.27
CA ASP A 143 -3.08 -2.27 6.91
C ASP A 143 -2.93 -3.74 7.35
N LEU A 144 -2.22 -3.98 8.47
CA LEU A 144 -2.05 -5.29 9.12
C LEU A 144 -3.35 -6.02 9.45
N ASP A 145 -4.46 -5.30 9.56
CA ASP A 145 -5.78 -5.90 9.73
C ASP A 145 -6.12 -6.86 8.59
N TRP A 146 -5.54 -6.67 7.40
CA TRP A 146 -5.68 -7.58 6.27
C TRP A 146 -5.11 -8.97 6.50
N ASP A 147 -4.07 -9.09 7.33
CA ASP A 147 -3.47 -10.39 7.69
C ASP A 147 -4.03 -10.93 9.00
N ASN A 148 -4.18 -10.06 10.01
CA ASN A 148 -4.50 -10.47 11.37
C ASN A 148 -6.00 -10.72 11.61
N SER A 149 -6.89 -10.09 10.83
CA SER A 149 -8.34 -10.23 11.05
C SER A 149 -8.89 -11.49 10.39
N PRO A 150 -9.57 -12.39 11.13
CA PRO A 150 -10.25 -13.55 10.54
C PRO A 150 -11.33 -13.17 9.51
N LEU A 151 -11.82 -11.93 9.56
CA LEU A 151 -12.85 -11.41 8.66
C LEU A 151 -12.28 -10.66 7.46
N ALA A 152 -10.96 -10.43 7.38
CA ALA A 152 -10.31 -9.65 6.33
C ALA A 152 -10.72 -10.10 4.92
N GLY A 153 -10.67 -11.41 4.66
CA GLY A 153 -11.04 -11.97 3.37
C GLY A 153 -12.51 -11.73 2.99
N ILE A 154 -13.42 -11.80 3.96
CA ILE A 154 -14.85 -11.52 3.76
C ILE A 154 -15.05 -10.03 3.49
N GLU A 155 -14.38 -9.17 4.26
CA GLU A 155 -14.47 -7.72 4.08
C GLU A 155 -13.95 -7.27 2.72
N LEU A 156 -12.81 -7.80 2.27
CA LEU A 156 -12.30 -7.55 0.92
C LEU A 156 -13.23 -8.08 -0.15
N GLN A 157 -13.79 -9.28 0.03
CA GLN A 157 -14.79 -9.79 -0.89
C GLN A 157 -16.03 -8.88 -0.96
N ASN A 158 -16.46 -8.31 0.16
CA ASN A 158 -17.56 -7.36 0.20
C ASN A 158 -17.22 -6.04 -0.49
N ILE A 159 -15.96 -5.58 -0.41
CA ILE A 159 -15.48 -4.37 -1.09
C ILE A 159 -15.42 -4.57 -2.61
N TYR A 160 -14.78 -5.66 -3.04
CA TYR A 160 -14.42 -5.87 -4.44
C TYR A 160 -15.45 -6.72 -5.21
N GLY A 161 -16.42 -7.31 -4.52
CA GLY A 161 -17.41 -8.23 -5.11
C GLY A 161 -16.86 -9.62 -5.45
N GLN A 162 -15.57 -9.88 -5.19
CA GLN A 162 -14.92 -11.16 -5.42
C GLN A 162 -13.72 -11.35 -4.48
N LYS A 163 -13.25 -12.59 -4.32
CA LYS A 163 -12.14 -12.91 -3.42
C LYS A 163 -10.85 -12.22 -3.88
N VAL A 164 -10.17 -11.56 -2.95
CA VAL A 164 -8.87 -10.92 -3.17
C VAL A 164 -7.79 -11.72 -2.43
N PRO A 165 -6.81 -12.30 -3.12
CA PRO A 165 -5.62 -12.83 -2.47
C PRO A 165 -4.79 -11.68 -1.88
N ILE A 166 -4.31 -11.84 -0.65
CA ILE A 166 -3.40 -10.91 0.01
C ILE A 166 -2.08 -11.62 0.27
N TYR A 167 -0.98 -10.92 0.05
CA TYR A 167 0.37 -11.43 0.21
C TYR A 167 1.15 -10.61 1.26
N GLU A 168 2.20 -11.23 1.81
CA GLU A 168 3.24 -10.60 2.65
C GLU A 168 4.52 -10.39 1.81
#